data_AF-A0AAD6J9L1-F1
#
_entry.id   AF-A0AAD6J9L1-F1
#
_cell.length_a   1.000
_cell.length_b   1.000
_cell.length_c   1.000
_cell.angle_alpha   90.00
_cell.angle_beta   90.00
_cell.angle_gamma   90.00
#
_symmetry.space_group_name_H-M   'P 1'
#
loop_
_entity.id
_entity.type
_entity.pdbx_description
1 polymer ?
#
loop_
_entity_poly.entity_id
_entity_poly.type
_entity_poly.pdbx_seq_one_letter_code
_entity_poly.pdbx_strand_id
1 'polypeptide(L)'
;MSNAVVPKEPEQVMKLRGGSVLGKKTILKSDHFPGCQNKRLTPQIDGAPNYRQADSLPVHGVAIPTIEGCRNVIKHIRGRKDGKQTQVLWFNLREEPLVYINGRPFVLRDVERPFSNLEYTGINRSRVEEMEARLKEDILMEAARYGNKIVVTDELPDGQMVDQWEPVSCDSVKTPLEVYEDLQAEGYLYDYERVPITDEKSPEERDFDTLVDRIYQTDLNADIIFNCQMGRGRTTTGMVIATLVFLNRIGDSGKQSTCFNAVKIIPMAQLQYSS
;
A
#
# COMPACT_ATOMS: atom_id res chain seq x y z
N MET A 1 9.36 9.88 -41.38
CA MET A 1 8.62 8.61 -41.54
C MET A 1 8.22 8.17 -40.14
N SER A 2 6.93 8.28 -39.81
CA SER A 2 6.41 7.81 -38.52
C SER A 2 6.52 6.29 -38.50
N ASN A 3 7.36 5.74 -37.63
CA ASN A 3 7.29 4.31 -37.32
C ASN A 3 5.91 4.06 -36.72
N ALA A 4 5.00 3.52 -37.52
CA ALA A 4 3.71 3.08 -37.05
C ALA A 4 3.96 2.01 -35.98
N VAL A 5 3.55 2.31 -34.74
CA VAL A 5 3.50 1.33 -33.66
C VAL A 5 2.51 0.26 -34.13
N VAL A 6 3.03 -0.90 -34.53
CA VAL A 6 2.19 -2.06 -34.84
C VAL A 6 1.47 -2.43 -33.54
N PRO A 7 0.12 -2.39 -33.48
CA PRO A 7 -0.60 -2.84 -32.31
C PRO A 7 -0.27 -4.32 -32.10
N LYS A 8 0.52 -4.61 -31.08
CA LYS A 8 0.76 -5.99 -30.65
C LYS A 8 -0.33 -6.36 -29.67
N GLU A 9 -0.78 -7.61 -29.74
CA GLU A 9 -1.67 -8.15 -28.73
C GLU A 9 -1.00 -8.06 -27.35
N PRO A 10 -1.73 -7.72 -26.27
CA PRO A 10 -1.17 -7.62 -24.91
C PRO A 10 -0.31 -8.82 -24.51
N GLU A 11 -0.76 -10.03 -24.87
CA GLU A 11 -0.05 -11.28 -24.61
C GLU A 11 1.34 -11.32 -25.29
N GLN A 12 1.48 -10.74 -26.49
CA GLN A 12 2.76 -10.64 -27.19
C GLN A 12 3.67 -9.60 -26.54
N VAL A 13 3.11 -8.50 -26.03
CA VAL A 13 3.87 -7.46 -25.31
C VAL A 13 4.50 -8.06 -24.06
N MET A 14 3.72 -8.79 -23.26
CA MET A 14 4.21 -9.44 -22.04
C MET A 14 5.35 -10.44 -22.29
N LYS A 15 5.30 -11.18 -23.41
CA LYS A 15 6.37 -12.12 -23.83
C LYS A 15 7.65 -11.40 -24.26
N LEU A 16 7.54 -10.15 -24.70
CA LEU A 16 8.64 -9.33 -25.22
C LEU A 16 9.19 -8.31 -24.20
N ARG A 17 8.63 -8.28 -22.99
CA ARG A 17 9.13 -7.46 -21.88
C ARG A 17 10.62 -7.68 -21.67
N GLY A 18 11.34 -6.59 -21.47
CA GLY A 18 12.80 -6.58 -21.36
C GLY A 18 13.31 -5.56 -20.36
N GLY A 19 12.44 -5.08 -19.46
CA GLY A 19 12.83 -4.22 -18.35
C GLY A 19 13.66 -4.98 -17.32
N SER A 20 14.36 -4.23 -16.48
CA SER A 20 15.19 -4.78 -15.41
C SER A 20 14.36 -5.39 -14.26
N VAL A 21 13.15 -4.88 -14.04
CA VAL A 21 12.14 -5.32 -13.08
C VAL A 21 10.87 -5.76 -13.81
N LEU A 22 10.39 -4.95 -14.78
CA LEU A 22 9.28 -5.32 -15.67
C LEU A 22 9.80 -6.23 -16.81
N GLY A 23 10.21 -7.43 -16.42
CA GLY A 23 10.84 -8.41 -17.28
C GLY A 23 9.85 -9.35 -17.96
N LYS A 24 10.39 -10.31 -18.72
CA LYS A 24 9.60 -11.41 -19.31
C LYS A 24 8.80 -12.13 -18.23
N LYS A 25 7.62 -12.63 -18.59
CA LYS A 25 6.71 -13.36 -17.70
C LYS A 25 6.22 -12.55 -16.49
N THR A 26 6.33 -11.22 -16.51
CA THR A 26 5.76 -10.37 -15.46
C THR A 26 4.55 -9.60 -15.97
N ILE A 27 3.60 -9.33 -15.08
CA ILE A 27 2.42 -8.49 -15.31
C ILE A 27 2.35 -7.36 -14.28
N LEU A 28 1.66 -6.28 -14.65
CA LEU A 28 1.29 -5.19 -13.74
C LEU A 28 -0.17 -5.40 -13.35
N LYS A 29 -0.39 -6.08 -12.23
CA LYS A 29 -1.74 -6.41 -11.77
C LYS A 29 -2.29 -5.27 -10.92
N SER A 30 -3.54 -4.86 -11.16
CA SER A 30 -4.25 -3.93 -10.27
C SER A 30 -4.34 -4.54 -8.87
N ASP A 31 -3.91 -3.77 -7.86
CA ASP A 31 -4.08 -4.16 -6.46
C ASP A 31 -5.52 -3.99 -5.97
N HIS A 32 -6.33 -3.20 -6.68
CA HIS A 32 -7.75 -3.09 -6.44
C HIS A 32 -8.46 -4.12 -7.33
N PHE A 33 -9.03 -5.14 -6.69
CA PHE A 33 -9.70 -6.26 -7.33
C PHE A 33 -11.01 -6.60 -6.60
N PRO A 34 -11.98 -7.25 -7.26
CA PRO A 34 -13.21 -7.70 -6.61
C PRO A 34 -12.92 -8.56 -5.38
N GLY A 35 -13.47 -8.17 -4.23
CA GLY A 35 -13.22 -8.88 -2.97
C GLY A 35 -12.02 -8.38 -2.16
N CYS A 36 -11.23 -7.42 -2.67
CA CYS A 36 -10.18 -6.78 -1.88
C CYS A 36 -10.74 -5.91 -0.72
N GLN A 37 -12.03 -5.54 -0.79
CA GLN A 37 -12.74 -4.76 0.22
C GLN A 37 -13.72 -5.63 1.02
N ASN A 38 -13.55 -5.64 2.34
CA ASN A 38 -14.51 -6.16 3.30
C ASN A 38 -15.61 -5.12 3.56
N LYS A 39 -16.77 -5.33 2.93
CA LYS A 39 -17.94 -4.44 3.02
C LYS A 39 -18.53 -4.32 4.43
N ARG A 40 -18.15 -5.19 5.37
CA ARG A 40 -18.59 -5.14 6.77
C ARG A 40 -17.82 -4.11 7.61
N LEU A 41 -16.66 -3.67 7.15
CA LEU A 41 -15.88 -2.66 7.85
C LEU A 41 -16.49 -1.27 7.63
N THR A 42 -16.59 -0.52 8.71
CA THR A 42 -17.03 0.88 8.70
C THR A 42 -16.03 1.74 9.47
N PRO A 43 -15.76 2.97 9.00
CA PRO A 43 -16.34 3.61 7.81
C PRO A 43 -15.73 3.08 6.51
N GLN A 44 -16.47 3.22 5.41
CA GLN A 44 -15.93 3.01 4.07
C GLN A 44 -15.36 4.34 3.57
N ILE A 45 -14.09 4.35 3.17
CA ILE A 45 -13.42 5.52 2.63
C ILE A 45 -13.13 5.26 1.15
N ASP A 46 -13.59 6.15 0.28
CA ASP A 46 -13.42 6.01 -1.15
C ASP A 46 -11.93 5.97 -1.53
N GLY A 47 -11.57 5.01 -2.38
CA GLY A 47 -10.17 4.74 -2.75
C GLY A 47 -9.29 4.14 -1.65
N ALA A 48 -9.80 3.89 -0.43
CA ALA A 48 -9.03 3.39 0.71
C ALA A 48 -9.70 2.16 1.36
N PRO A 49 -9.58 0.97 0.74
CA PRO A 49 -10.29 -0.22 1.20
C PRO A 49 -9.86 -0.64 2.62
N ASN A 50 -10.76 -1.29 3.35
CA ASN A 50 -10.50 -1.88 4.67
C ASN A 50 -9.93 -0.92 5.73
N TYR A 51 -10.20 0.38 5.58
CA TYR A 51 -9.88 1.36 6.62
C TYR A 51 -10.56 0.99 7.94
N ARG A 52 -9.81 1.10 9.04
CA ARG A 52 -10.29 0.91 10.41
C ARG A 52 -9.36 1.61 11.41
N GLN A 53 -9.88 1.86 12.60
CA GLN A 53 -9.14 2.43 13.74
C GLN A 53 -9.15 1.44 14.91
N ALA A 54 -8.06 1.39 15.69
CA ALA A 54 -7.97 0.61 16.92
C ALA A 54 -8.67 1.35 18.07
N ASP A 55 -9.95 1.04 18.30
CA ASP A 55 -10.80 1.65 19.32
C ASP A 55 -10.66 3.19 19.35
N SER A 56 -10.25 3.78 20.48
CA SER A 56 -10.04 5.22 20.65
C SER A 56 -8.58 5.65 20.46
N LEU A 57 -7.67 4.75 20.11
CA LEU A 57 -6.25 5.07 19.92
C LEU A 57 -6.01 5.69 18.54
N PRO A 58 -5.00 6.56 18.36
CA PRO A 58 -4.66 7.14 17.07
C PRO A 58 -3.88 6.15 16.18
N VAL A 59 -4.33 4.90 16.14
CA VAL A 59 -3.74 3.80 15.36
C VAL A 59 -4.76 3.33 14.34
N HIS A 60 -4.39 3.37 13.06
CA HIS A 60 -5.26 3.12 11.94
C HIS A 60 -4.65 2.06 11.02
N GLY A 61 -5.50 1.31 10.33
CA GLY A 61 -5.09 0.34 9.33
C GLY A 61 -5.93 0.46 8.07
N VAL A 62 -5.32 0.26 6.92
CA VAL A 62 -5.97 0.36 5.60
C VAL A 62 -5.33 -0.65 4.62
N ALA A 63 -6.06 -1.07 3.60
CA ALA A 63 -5.47 -1.71 2.43
C ALA A 63 -4.67 -0.69 1.61
N ILE A 64 -3.97 -1.12 0.56
CA ILE A 64 -3.27 -0.18 -0.32
C ILE A 64 -4.28 0.82 -0.90
N PRO A 65 -4.19 2.12 -0.57
CA PRO A 65 -5.12 3.10 -1.08
C PRO A 65 -4.74 3.52 -2.50
N THR A 66 -5.64 4.18 -3.21
CA THR A 66 -5.29 5.06 -4.33
C THR A 66 -4.66 6.35 -3.80
N ILE A 67 -4.06 7.16 -4.68
CA ILE A 67 -3.56 8.49 -4.29
C ILE A 67 -4.68 9.34 -3.68
N GLU A 68 -5.88 9.33 -4.28
CA GLU A 68 -7.04 10.04 -3.73
C GLU A 68 -7.53 9.40 -2.42
N GLY A 69 -7.44 8.07 -2.32
CA GLY A 69 -7.69 7.33 -1.08
C GLY A 69 -6.81 7.81 0.08
N CYS A 70 -5.52 8.07 -0.15
CA CYS A 70 -4.64 8.66 0.86
C CYS A 70 -5.19 9.99 1.38
N ARG A 71 -5.59 10.90 0.46
CA ARG A 71 -6.18 12.20 0.83
C ARG A 71 -7.47 12.03 1.62
N ASN A 72 -8.34 11.11 1.18
CA ASN A 72 -9.61 10.82 1.82
C ASN A 72 -9.43 10.28 3.25
N VAL A 73 -8.45 9.41 3.48
CA VAL A 73 -8.10 8.91 4.83
C VAL A 73 -7.72 10.07 5.75
N ILE A 74 -6.90 11.02 5.29
CA ILE A 74 -6.51 12.14 6.15
C ILE A 74 -7.65 13.11 6.39
N LYS A 75 -8.44 13.41 5.36
CA LYS A 75 -9.66 14.22 5.51
C LYS A 75 -10.59 13.61 6.54
N HIS A 76 -10.74 12.29 6.53
CA HIS A 76 -11.53 11.55 7.50
C HIS A 76 -10.99 11.70 8.93
N ILE A 77 -9.69 11.49 9.13
CA ILE A 77 -9.04 11.61 10.45
C ILE A 77 -9.13 13.05 10.98
N ARG A 78 -8.84 14.06 10.14
CA ARG A 78 -8.94 15.48 10.49
C ARG A 78 -10.36 15.90 10.84
N GLY A 79 -11.35 15.38 10.12
CA GLY A 79 -12.77 15.64 10.40
C GLY A 79 -13.20 15.22 11.80
N ARG A 80 -12.55 14.21 12.40
CA ARG A 80 -12.81 13.77 13.79
C ARG A 80 -12.08 14.60 14.85
N LYS A 81 -11.11 15.44 14.45
CA LYS A 81 -10.28 16.27 15.33
C LYS A 81 -10.59 17.76 15.18
N ASP A 82 -11.83 18.11 14.86
CA ASP A 82 -12.30 19.48 14.61
C ASP A 82 -11.42 20.24 13.60
N GLY A 83 -10.87 19.54 12.60
CA GLY A 83 -10.02 20.12 11.57
C GLY A 83 -8.58 20.43 12.02
N LYS A 84 -8.19 20.08 13.26
CA LYS A 84 -6.81 20.23 13.72
C LYS A 84 -5.88 19.38 12.87
N GLN A 85 -4.82 20.00 12.39
CA GLN A 85 -3.77 19.32 11.65
C GLN A 85 -2.93 18.49 12.62
N THR A 86 -2.91 17.18 12.41
CA THR A 86 -2.06 16.24 13.16
C THR A 86 -0.97 15.69 12.26
N GLN A 87 0.19 15.43 12.87
CA GLN A 87 1.24 14.65 12.23
C GLN A 87 0.72 13.24 11.96
N VAL A 88 1.09 12.69 10.81
CA VAL A 88 0.69 11.36 10.38
C VAL A 88 1.95 10.56 10.08
N LEU A 89 2.21 9.49 10.85
CA LEU A 89 3.23 8.51 10.50
C LEU A 89 2.57 7.38 9.71
N TRP A 90 2.92 7.26 8.42
CA TRP A 90 2.36 6.28 7.52
C TRP A 90 3.35 5.18 7.20
N PHE A 91 3.07 3.99 7.68
CA PHE A 91 3.81 2.77 7.39
C PHE A 91 3.23 2.01 6.21
N ASN A 92 4.04 1.78 5.18
CA ASN A 92 3.79 0.77 4.17
C ASN A 92 4.58 -0.49 4.50
N LEU A 93 3.87 -1.60 4.74
CA LEU A 93 4.46 -2.84 5.23
C LEU A 93 4.80 -3.86 4.12
N ARG A 94 4.79 -3.42 2.85
CA ARG A 94 4.93 -4.32 1.71
C ARG A 94 6.37 -4.56 1.31
N GLU A 95 6.75 -5.83 1.14
CA GLU A 95 8.00 -6.18 0.46
C GLU A 95 7.87 -6.22 -1.06
N GLU A 96 6.65 -6.32 -1.59
CA GLU A 96 6.42 -6.39 -3.03
C GLU A 96 6.60 -5.00 -3.67
N PRO A 97 7.36 -4.88 -4.78
CA PRO A 97 7.47 -3.62 -5.50
C PRO A 97 6.14 -3.28 -6.17
N LEU A 98 5.69 -2.04 -6.00
CA LEU A 98 4.47 -1.52 -6.62
C LEU A 98 4.68 -0.11 -7.17
N VAL A 99 3.79 0.30 -8.06
CA VAL A 99 3.74 1.65 -8.63
C VAL A 99 2.31 2.15 -8.67
N TYR A 100 2.14 3.46 -8.71
CA TYR A 100 0.87 4.10 -9.01
C TYR A 100 0.86 4.50 -10.49
N ILE A 101 -0.20 4.14 -11.20
CA ILE A 101 -0.47 4.59 -12.58
C ILE A 101 -1.82 5.27 -12.58
N ASN A 102 -1.87 6.54 -13.01
CA ASN A 102 -3.09 7.37 -12.98
C ASN A 102 -3.78 7.37 -11.61
N GLY A 103 -2.99 7.34 -10.53
CA GLY A 103 -3.47 7.33 -9.15
C GLY A 103 -3.92 5.97 -8.62
N ARG A 104 -3.94 4.91 -9.44
CA ARG A 104 -4.30 3.54 -9.04
C ARG A 104 -3.04 2.71 -8.73
N PRO A 105 -3.03 1.87 -7.68
CA PRO A 105 -1.89 1.01 -7.35
C PRO A 105 -1.85 -0.26 -8.22
N PHE A 106 -0.66 -0.57 -8.75
CA PHE A 106 -0.35 -1.77 -9.51
C PHE A 106 0.88 -2.47 -8.93
N VAL A 107 0.79 -3.80 -8.77
CA VAL A 107 1.86 -4.65 -8.23
C VAL A 107 2.43 -5.54 -9.33
N LEU A 108 3.74 -5.79 -9.27
CA LEU A 108 4.41 -6.75 -10.13
C LEU A 108 4.01 -8.19 -9.76
N ARG A 109 3.61 -9.00 -10.74
CA ARG A 109 3.29 -10.43 -10.55
C ARG A 109 3.93 -11.29 -11.62
N ASP A 110 4.10 -12.58 -11.33
CA ASP A 110 4.39 -13.58 -12.34
C ASP A 110 3.11 -13.91 -13.14
N VAL A 111 3.23 -13.98 -14.47
CA VAL A 111 2.10 -14.28 -15.37
C VAL A 111 1.53 -15.68 -15.18
N GLU A 112 2.35 -16.66 -14.79
CA GLU A 112 1.94 -18.04 -14.54
C GLU A 112 1.30 -18.19 -13.15
N ARG A 113 1.58 -17.25 -12.24
CA ARG A 113 1.05 -17.24 -10.85
C ARG A 113 0.53 -15.85 -10.45
N PRO A 114 -0.46 -15.29 -11.16
CA PRO A 114 -0.86 -13.88 -11.00
C PRO A 114 -1.52 -13.57 -9.65
N PHE A 115 -1.99 -14.59 -8.95
CA PHE A 115 -2.58 -14.49 -7.60
C PHE A 115 -1.56 -14.64 -6.46
N SER A 116 -0.33 -15.08 -6.75
CA SER A 116 0.72 -15.29 -5.73
C SER A 116 1.61 -14.05 -5.59
N ASN A 117 1.97 -13.67 -4.36
CA ASN A 117 2.95 -12.61 -4.12
C ASN A 117 4.34 -13.08 -4.59
N LEU A 118 5.12 -12.15 -5.15
CA LEU A 118 6.55 -12.37 -5.38
C LEU A 118 7.24 -12.18 -4.03
N GLU A 119 7.83 -13.24 -3.51
CA GLU A 119 8.53 -13.19 -2.22
C GLU A 119 9.98 -12.75 -2.40
N TYR A 120 10.38 -11.74 -1.63
CA TYR A 120 11.76 -11.23 -1.56
C TYR A 120 12.24 -11.25 -0.11
N THR A 121 12.09 -12.40 0.56
CA THR A 121 12.30 -12.53 2.01
C THR A 121 13.61 -11.87 2.48
N GLY A 122 13.49 -11.00 3.49
CA GLY A 122 14.61 -10.24 4.08
C GLY A 122 15.06 -9.01 3.27
N ILE A 123 14.35 -8.63 2.20
CA ILE A 123 14.63 -7.40 1.44
C ILE A 123 14.50 -6.18 2.36
N ASN A 124 15.38 -5.20 2.23
CA ASN A 124 15.34 -3.98 3.01
C ASN A 124 14.64 -2.84 2.24
N ARG A 125 14.30 -1.76 2.95
CA ARG A 125 13.65 -0.56 2.41
C ARG A 125 14.32 -0.05 1.13
N SER A 126 15.63 0.21 1.19
CA SER A 126 16.37 0.82 0.07
C SER A 126 16.29 -0.02 -1.20
N ARG A 127 16.35 -1.36 -1.07
CA ARG A 127 16.32 -2.25 -2.21
C ARG A 127 14.92 -2.37 -2.82
N VAL A 128 13.87 -2.35 -1.99
CA VAL A 128 12.48 -2.30 -2.51
C VAL A 128 12.24 -0.99 -3.26
N GLU A 129 12.62 0.15 -2.67
CA GLU A 129 12.43 1.47 -3.30
C GLU A 129 13.25 1.60 -4.60
N GLU A 130 14.47 1.05 -4.66
CA GLU A 130 15.26 0.98 -5.91
C GLU A 130 14.60 0.09 -6.98
N MET A 131 13.95 -1.01 -6.58
CA MET A 131 13.17 -1.83 -7.51
C MET A 131 11.93 -1.08 -8.01
N GLU A 132 11.26 -0.30 -7.16
CA GLU A 132 10.10 0.52 -7.56
C GLU A 132 10.51 1.65 -8.52
N ALA A 133 11.65 2.29 -8.29
CA ALA A 133 12.21 3.30 -9.20
C ALA A 133 12.53 2.71 -10.58
N ARG A 134 13.22 1.56 -10.63
CA ARG A 134 13.49 0.85 -11.89
C ARG A 134 12.24 0.33 -12.57
N LEU A 135 11.24 -0.11 -11.79
CA LEU A 135 9.93 -0.51 -12.33
C LEU A 135 9.24 0.66 -13.03
N LYS A 136 9.26 1.86 -12.43
CA LYS A 136 8.77 3.09 -13.07
C LYS A 136 9.52 3.38 -14.38
N GLU A 137 10.84 3.30 -14.38
CA GLU A 137 11.66 3.50 -15.60
C GLU A 137 11.30 2.49 -16.70
N ASP A 138 11.18 1.20 -16.35
CA ASP A 138 10.81 0.15 -17.29
C ASP A 138 9.43 0.39 -17.91
N ILE A 139 8.45 0.85 -17.12
CA ILE A 139 7.11 1.21 -17.58
C ILE A 139 7.16 2.34 -18.60
N LEU A 140 7.89 3.41 -18.31
CA LEU A 140 8.01 4.56 -19.20
C LEU A 140 8.73 4.19 -20.50
N MET A 141 9.79 3.36 -20.41
CA MET A 141 10.51 2.86 -21.58
C MET A 141 9.65 1.92 -22.45
N GLU A 142 8.88 1.02 -21.84
CA GLU A 142 7.94 0.15 -22.56
C GLU A 142 6.85 0.99 -23.22
N ALA A 143 6.25 1.93 -22.49
CA ALA A 143 5.17 2.76 -22.99
C ALA A 143 5.58 3.65 -24.17
N ALA A 144 6.80 4.20 -24.16
CA ALA A 144 7.33 4.96 -25.29
C ALA A 144 7.37 4.15 -26.60
N ARG A 145 7.48 2.82 -26.52
CA ARG A 145 7.45 1.92 -27.69
C ARG A 145 6.04 1.63 -28.19
N TYR A 146 5.04 1.81 -27.33
CA TYR A 146 3.65 1.46 -27.58
C TYR A 146 2.70 2.67 -27.57
N GLY A 147 3.22 3.84 -27.97
CA GLY A 147 2.40 5.05 -28.12
C GLY A 147 1.90 5.61 -26.80
N ASN A 148 2.76 5.66 -25.79
CA ASN A 148 2.49 6.12 -24.43
C ASN A 148 1.40 5.31 -23.73
N LYS A 149 1.41 3.99 -23.93
CA LYS A 149 0.51 3.06 -23.26
C LYS A 149 1.27 1.86 -22.71
N ILE A 150 0.85 1.38 -21.55
CA ILE A 150 1.38 0.19 -20.90
C ILE A 150 0.27 -0.86 -20.78
N VAL A 151 0.63 -2.14 -20.85
CA VAL A 151 -0.32 -3.22 -20.58
C VAL A 151 -0.38 -3.47 -19.07
N VAL A 152 -1.58 -3.31 -18.51
CA VAL A 152 -1.94 -3.67 -17.13
C VAL A 152 -2.96 -4.79 -17.13
N THR A 153 -3.09 -5.49 -16.01
CA THR A 153 -4.00 -6.63 -15.85
C THR A 153 -4.95 -6.37 -14.69
N ASP A 154 -6.25 -6.39 -14.96
CA ASP A 154 -7.31 -6.34 -13.95
C ASP A 154 -7.88 -7.73 -13.69
N GLU A 155 -8.40 -7.95 -12.49
CA GLU A 155 -9.10 -9.17 -12.10
C GLU A 155 -10.60 -8.92 -12.08
N LEU A 156 -11.38 -9.78 -12.75
CA LEU A 156 -12.83 -9.73 -12.76
C LEU A 156 -13.44 -10.53 -11.59
N PRO A 157 -14.73 -10.34 -11.26
CA PRO A 157 -15.36 -11.02 -10.13
C PRO A 157 -15.39 -12.56 -10.23
N ASP A 158 -15.24 -13.11 -11.43
CA ASP A 158 -15.14 -14.55 -11.69
C ASP A 158 -13.68 -15.07 -11.64
N GLY A 159 -12.73 -14.21 -11.28
CA GLY A 159 -11.31 -14.52 -11.22
C GLY A 159 -10.60 -14.45 -12.57
N GLN A 160 -11.28 -14.06 -13.65
CA GLN A 160 -10.63 -13.88 -14.95
C GLN A 160 -9.67 -12.70 -14.93
N MET A 161 -8.46 -12.89 -15.48
CA MET A 161 -7.50 -11.82 -15.72
C MET A 161 -7.77 -11.17 -17.08
N VAL A 162 -7.88 -9.85 -17.10
CA VAL A 162 -8.15 -9.07 -18.31
C VAL A 162 -7.07 -8.03 -18.51
N ASP A 163 -6.39 -8.12 -19.65
CA ASP A 163 -5.34 -7.18 -20.03
C ASP A 163 -5.91 -5.95 -20.73
N GLN A 164 -5.41 -4.78 -20.34
CA GLN A 164 -5.87 -3.49 -20.86
C GLN A 164 -4.69 -2.57 -21.14
N TRP A 165 -4.86 -1.73 -22.15
CA TRP A 165 -3.90 -0.67 -22.48
C TRP A 165 -4.19 0.58 -21.65
N GLU A 166 -3.34 0.85 -20.68
CA GLU A 166 -3.43 2.02 -19.82
C GLU A 166 -2.55 3.15 -20.39
N PRO A 167 -3.12 4.36 -20.62
CA PRO A 167 -2.33 5.50 -21.07
C PRO A 167 -1.39 5.98 -19.95
N VAL A 168 -0.14 6.27 -20.30
CA VAL A 168 0.86 6.74 -19.33
C VAL A 168 1.66 7.92 -19.87
N SER A 169 2.09 8.76 -18.94
CA SER A 169 3.02 9.87 -19.10
C SER A 169 4.01 9.84 -17.94
N CYS A 170 5.04 10.68 -17.98
CA CYS A 170 6.01 10.78 -16.87
C CYS A 170 5.33 11.15 -15.54
N ASP A 171 4.29 11.98 -15.58
CA ASP A 171 3.60 12.46 -14.37
C ASP A 171 2.55 11.48 -13.84
N SER A 172 2.07 10.56 -14.69
CA SER A 172 1.04 9.60 -14.30
C SER A 172 1.58 8.36 -13.61
N VAL A 173 2.89 8.10 -13.70
CA VAL A 173 3.53 6.93 -13.08
C VAL A 173 4.36 7.41 -11.89
N LYS A 174 4.02 6.94 -10.69
CA LYS A 174 4.68 7.34 -9.44
C LYS A 174 5.06 6.14 -8.59
N THR A 175 6.23 6.19 -7.95
CA THR A 175 6.57 5.24 -6.88
C THR A 175 5.79 5.60 -5.61
N PRO A 176 5.64 4.68 -4.64
CA PRO A 176 5.07 5.02 -3.34
C PRO A 176 5.78 6.20 -2.68
N LEU A 177 7.11 6.24 -2.71
CA LEU A 177 7.89 7.33 -2.11
C LEU A 177 7.49 8.69 -2.73
N GLU A 178 7.49 8.77 -4.06
CA GLU A 178 7.07 10.00 -4.78
C GLU A 178 5.63 10.41 -4.44
N VAL A 179 4.71 9.45 -4.31
CA VAL A 179 3.33 9.75 -3.91
C VAL A 179 3.27 10.40 -2.53
N TYR A 180 4.00 9.89 -1.54
CA TYR A 180 3.97 10.48 -0.20
C TYR A 180 4.74 11.80 -0.13
N GLU A 181 5.81 11.98 -0.92
CA GLU A 181 6.51 13.27 -1.06
C GLU A 181 5.60 14.34 -1.67
N ASP A 182 4.84 14.00 -2.71
CA ASP A 182 3.85 14.91 -3.31
C ASP A 182 2.76 15.28 -2.30
N LEU A 183 2.26 14.30 -1.55
CA LEU A 183 1.28 14.55 -0.49
C LEU A 183 1.88 15.43 0.63
N GLN A 184 3.16 15.29 0.97
CA GLN A 184 3.83 16.23 1.88
C GLN A 184 3.87 17.64 1.29
N ALA A 185 4.21 17.78 0.00
CA ALA A 185 4.27 19.06 -0.70
C ALA A 185 2.90 19.75 -0.81
N GLU A 186 1.81 18.99 -0.83
CA GLU A 186 0.42 19.49 -0.73
C GLU A 186 0.06 20.06 0.66
N GLY A 187 1.00 20.03 1.61
CA GLY A 187 0.84 20.60 2.96
C GLY A 187 0.28 19.62 3.99
N TYR A 188 0.26 18.31 3.69
CA TYR A 188 -0.06 17.29 4.67
C TYR A 188 1.17 16.94 5.52
N LEU A 189 1.00 16.79 6.84
CA LEU A 189 2.09 16.44 7.76
C LEU A 189 2.37 14.93 7.75
N TYR A 190 2.65 14.36 6.58
CA TYR A 190 3.04 12.96 6.47
C TYR A 190 4.49 12.77 6.88
N ASP A 191 4.75 11.66 7.55
CA ASP A 191 6.06 11.03 7.69
C ASP A 191 5.89 9.61 7.11
N TYR A 192 6.56 9.31 6.01
CA TYR A 192 6.40 8.04 5.29
C TYR A 192 7.52 7.08 5.64
N GLU A 193 7.15 5.86 6.03
CA GLU A 193 8.07 4.79 6.38
C GLU A 193 7.73 3.50 5.63
N ARG A 194 8.73 2.93 4.96
CA ARG A 194 8.60 1.64 4.26
C ARG A 194 9.31 0.56 5.06
N VAL A 195 8.54 -0.39 5.62
CA VAL A 195 9.07 -1.53 6.38
C VAL A 195 8.63 -2.83 5.68
N PRO A 196 9.45 -3.38 4.78
CA PRO A 196 9.06 -4.52 3.95
C PRO A 196 8.96 -5.82 4.77
N ILE A 197 7.73 -6.24 5.06
CA ILE A 197 7.46 -7.49 5.77
C ILE A 197 6.96 -8.54 4.77
N THR A 198 7.47 -9.76 4.91
CA THR A 198 7.05 -10.90 4.09
C THR A 198 5.60 -11.27 4.36
N ASP A 199 4.86 -11.50 3.28
CA ASP A 199 3.43 -11.79 3.37
C ASP A 199 3.18 -13.08 4.17
N GLU A 200 2.12 -13.08 4.99
CA GLU A 200 1.74 -14.18 5.88
C GLU A 200 2.84 -14.68 6.85
N LYS A 201 3.91 -13.89 7.07
CA LYS A 201 4.97 -14.16 8.06
C LYS A 201 5.02 -13.06 9.13
N SER A 202 5.64 -13.37 10.25
CA SER A 202 5.97 -12.36 11.27
C SER A 202 7.06 -11.42 10.75
N PRO A 203 7.13 -10.16 11.23
CA PRO A 203 8.26 -9.29 10.96
C PRO A 203 9.57 -9.95 11.42
N GLU A 204 10.66 -9.70 10.68
CA GLU A 204 11.99 -10.03 11.20
C GLU A 204 12.34 -9.09 12.36
N GLU A 205 13.29 -9.51 13.22
CA GLU A 205 13.68 -8.75 14.42
C GLU A 205 14.05 -7.30 14.09
N ARG A 206 14.87 -7.08 13.06
CA ARG A 206 15.26 -5.74 12.60
C ARG A 206 14.06 -4.89 12.18
N ASP A 207 13.10 -5.49 11.49
CA ASP A 207 11.92 -4.77 11.00
C ASP A 207 10.97 -4.45 12.17
N PHE A 208 10.86 -5.36 13.13
CA PHE A 208 10.14 -5.15 14.38
C PHE A 208 10.74 -4.00 15.18
N ASP A 209 12.06 -3.98 15.38
CA ASP A 209 12.77 -2.92 16.10
C ASP A 209 12.56 -1.57 15.39
N THR A 210 12.65 -1.55 14.06
CA THR A 210 12.38 -0.34 13.25
C THR A 210 10.97 0.19 13.49
N LEU A 211 9.96 -0.68 13.51
CA LEU A 211 8.58 -0.29 13.81
C LEU A 211 8.49 0.30 15.22
N VAL A 212 8.99 -0.41 16.23
CA VAL A 212 8.91 0.01 17.64
C VAL A 212 9.59 1.36 17.84
N ASP A 213 10.82 1.53 17.35
CA ASP A 213 11.60 2.76 17.51
C ASP A 213 10.90 3.95 16.88
N ARG A 214 10.41 3.82 15.64
CA ARG A 214 9.71 4.91 14.93
C ARG A 214 8.40 5.27 15.63
N ILE A 215 7.64 4.28 16.08
CA ILE A 215 6.40 4.49 16.85
C ILE A 215 6.71 5.19 18.19
N TYR A 216 7.77 4.79 18.89
CA TYR A 216 8.13 5.34 20.18
C TYR A 216 8.58 6.81 20.08
N GLN A 217 9.32 7.16 19.02
CA GLN A 217 9.78 8.52 18.74
C GLN A 217 8.67 9.46 18.27
N THR A 218 7.53 8.92 17.84
CA THR A 218 6.39 9.71 17.33
C THR A 218 5.63 10.40 18.46
N ASP A 219 5.13 11.62 18.21
CA ASP A 219 4.29 12.38 19.16
C ASP A 219 3.03 11.59 19.54
N LEU A 220 2.62 11.64 20.80
CA LEU A 220 1.45 10.91 21.30
C LEU A 220 0.13 11.33 20.64
N ASN A 221 0.06 12.51 20.04
CA ASN A 221 -1.12 13.04 19.35
C ASN A 221 -1.10 12.77 17.84
N ALA A 222 0.01 12.26 17.31
CA ALA A 222 0.13 11.89 15.90
C ALA A 222 -0.72 10.65 15.58
N ASP A 223 -1.23 10.60 14.37
CA ASP A 223 -1.95 9.43 13.86
C ASP A 223 -0.96 8.48 13.18
N ILE A 224 -0.97 7.22 13.59
CA ILE A 224 -0.14 6.18 12.98
C ILE A 224 -1.02 5.32 12.07
N ILE A 225 -0.63 5.20 10.81
CA ILE A 225 -1.41 4.50 9.79
C ILE A 225 -0.56 3.36 9.22
N PHE A 226 -1.11 2.17 9.15
CA PHE A 226 -0.47 1.00 8.55
C PHE A 226 -1.20 0.57 7.30
N ASN A 227 -0.49 0.35 6.20
CA ASN A 227 -1.03 -0.30 5.02
C ASN A 227 -0.20 -1.51 4.57
N CYS A 228 -0.90 -2.49 4.00
CA CYS A 228 -0.31 -3.56 3.20
C CYS A 228 -1.13 -3.74 1.93
N GLN A 229 -1.11 -4.90 1.28
CA GLN A 229 -1.96 -5.13 0.11
C GLN A 229 -3.45 -5.05 0.47
N MET A 230 -3.98 -6.02 1.22
CA MET A 230 -5.40 -6.08 1.56
C MET A 230 -5.75 -5.42 2.91
N GLY A 231 -4.77 -4.87 3.64
CA GLY A 231 -5.02 -4.31 4.96
C GLY A 231 -5.34 -5.36 6.03
N ARG A 232 -4.91 -6.61 5.83
CA ARG A 232 -5.24 -7.77 6.68
C ARG A 232 -4.07 -8.17 7.60
N GLY A 233 -3.25 -9.15 7.22
CA GLY A 233 -2.19 -9.72 8.07
C GLY A 233 -1.17 -8.68 8.54
N ARG A 234 -0.30 -8.23 7.64
CA ARG A 234 0.77 -7.24 7.91
C ARG A 234 0.24 -5.98 8.61
N THR A 235 -0.83 -5.37 8.07
CA THR A 235 -1.47 -4.19 8.68
C THR A 235 -1.94 -4.44 10.10
N THR A 236 -2.59 -5.58 10.38
CA THR A 236 -3.06 -5.89 11.74
C THR A 236 -1.88 -6.09 12.68
N THR A 237 -0.82 -6.75 12.23
CA THR A 237 0.42 -6.90 13.00
C THR A 237 1.00 -5.54 13.39
N GLY A 238 1.16 -4.62 12.43
CA GLY A 238 1.64 -3.25 12.71
C GLY A 238 0.73 -2.50 13.68
N MET A 239 -0.59 -2.58 13.50
CA MET A 239 -1.56 -1.97 14.42
C MET A 239 -1.46 -2.53 15.85
N VAL A 240 -1.27 -3.84 16.00
CA VAL A 240 -1.12 -4.48 17.32
C VAL A 240 0.17 -4.02 17.98
N ILE A 241 1.30 -4.00 17.26
CA ILE A 241 2.58 -3.50 17.77
C ILE A 241 2.43 -2.05 18.24
N ALA A 242 1.87 -1.17 17.41
CA ALA A 242 1.65 0.22 17.77
C ALA A 242 0.75 0.37 18.99
N THR A 243 -0.33 -0.40 19.07
CA THR A 243 -1.25 -0.39 20.21
C THR A 243 -0.53 -0.76 21.51
N LEU A 244 0.30 -1.81 21.48
CA LEU A 244 1.07 -2.24 22.66
C LEU A 244 2.08 -1.18 23.10
N VAL A 245 2.80 -0.58 22.14
CA VAL A 245 3.75 0.51 22.41
C VAL A 245 3.02 1.74 22.98
N PHE A 246 1.87 2.13 22.42
CA PHE A 246 1.07 3.24 22.95
C PHE A 246 0.59 2.97 24.38
N LEU A 247 0.08 1.77 24.66
CA LEU A 247 -0.38 1.40 25.99
C LEU A 247 0.76 1.43 27.02
N ASN A 248 1.95 0.96 26.64
CA ASN A 248 3.15 1.05 27.48
C ASN A 248 3.52 2.52 27.76
N ARG A 249 3.59 3.38 26.73
CA ARG A 249 3.91 4.82 26.88
C ARG A 249 2.88 5.57 27.73
N ILE A 250 1.60 5.26 27.60
CA ILE A 250 0.52 5.87 28.40
C ILE A 250 0.61 5.42 29.86
N GLY A 251 0.91 4.14 30.10
CA GLY A 251 1.15 3.59 31.43
C GLY A 251 2.33 4.26 32.14
N ASP A 252 3.45 4.42 31.44
CA ASP A 252 4.66 5.06 31.96
C ASP A 252 4.48 6.56 32.27
N SER A 253 3.57 7.24 31.56
CA SER A 253 3.29 8.66 31.76
C SER A 253 2.27 8.96 32.86
N GLY A 254 1.83 7.95 33.63
CA GLY A 254 1.01 8.11 34.84
C GLY A 254 -0.39 8.68 34.61
N LYS A 255 -0.83 8.82 33.35
CA LYS A 255 -2.17 9.29 33.00
C LYS A 255 -3.15 8.13 33.11
N GLN A 256 -3.86 8.02 34.24
CA GLN A 256 -5.05 7.18 34.34
C GLN A 256 -6.09 7.65 33.32
N SER A 257 -6.13 7.01 32.15
CA SER A 257 -7.18 7.25 31.17
C SER A 257 -8.36 6.33 31.48
N THR A 258 -9.55 6.91 31.58
CA THR A 258 -10.85 6.23 31.71
C THR A 258 -11.21 5.30 30.53
N CYS A 259 -10.30 5.11 29.56
CA CYS A 259 -10.45 4.24 28.39
C CYS A 259 -10.20 2.75 28.67
N PHE A 260 -9.98 2.33 29.91
CA PHE A 260 -9.67 0.93 30.27
C PHE A 260 -10.80 -0.09 29.98
N ASN A 261 -11.97 0.35 29.51
CA ASN A 261 -13.05 -0.55 29.16
C ASN A 261 -12.95 -1.01 27.70
N ALA A 262 -12.27 -2.16 27.55
CA ALA A 262 -12.28 -3.07 26.41
C ALA A 262 -11.55 -2.58 25.13
N VAL A 263 -10.24 -2.83 25.08
CA VAL A 263 -9.55 -3.01 23.80
C VAL A 263 -10.09 -4.30 23.18
N LYS A 264 -11.07 -4.21 22.27
CA LYS A 264 -11.49 -5.36 21.47
C LYS A 264 -10.59 -5.39 20.25
N ILE A 265 -9.46 -6.11 20.36
CA ILE A 265 -8.73 -6.55 19.17
C ILE A 265 -9.71 -7.35 18.33
N ILE A 266 -10.12 -6.82 17.17
CA ILE A 266 -10.98 -7.55 16.23
C ILE A 266 -10.22 -8.83 15.87
N PRO A 267 -10.71 -10.02 16.27
CA PRO A 267 -9.98 -11.25 16.03
C PRO A 267 -9.83 -11.49 14.52
N MET A 268 -8.69 -12.05 14.11
CA MET A 268 -8.44 -12.52 12.73
C MET A 268 -9.58 -13.38 12.17
N ALA A 269 -10.38 -14.00 13.03
CA ALA A 269 -11.58 -14.78 12.69
C ALA A 269 -12.71 -13.98 11.99
N GLN A 270 -12.72 -12.64 12.02
CA GLN A 270 -13.68 -11.84 11.24
C GLN A 270 -13.21 -11.53 9.79
N LEU A 271 -11.97 -11.87 9.46
CA LEU A 271 -11.34 -11.63 8.16
C LEU A 271 -11.22 -12.90 7.30
N GLN A 272 -11.44 -14.09 7.86
CA GLN A 272 -11.54 -15.33 7.08
C GLN A 272 -13.01 -15.67 6.90
N TYR A 273 -13.52 -15.58 5.68
CA TYR A 273 -14.54 -16.45 5.07
C TYR A 273 -14.99 -15.82 3.75
N SER A 274 -14.35 -16.26 2.66
CA SER A 274 -14.97 -16.56 1.36
C SER A 274 -13.82 -16.94 0.43
N SER A 275 -13.58 -18.24 0.36
CA SER A 275 -12.93 -18.90 -0.78
C SER A 275 -13.71 -18.66 -2.06
#